data_AF-A0A2V8ZHI8-F1
#
_entry.id   AF-A0A2V8ZHI8-F1
#
_cell.length_a   1.000
_cell.length_b   1.000
_cell.length_c   1.000
_cell.angle_alpha   90.00
_cell.angle_beta   90.00
_cell.angle_gamma   90.00
#
_symmetry.space_group_name_H-M   'P 1'
#
loop_
_entity.id
_entity.type
_entity.pdbx_description
1 polymer ?
#
loop_
_entity_poly.entity_id
_entity_poly.type
_entity_poly.pdbx_seq_one_letter_code
_entity_poly.pdbx_strand_id
1 'polypeptide(L)'
;MVAGGSGFFAFDLPTMKFPLGCLAQPVAAFLIPGKAFWPYFAGAVILIIGLVRIVRAKALEARGINKAVALGPVFFAIPMAVFGADHFIAPRFVATIVPSWIPWHLFWVYLVGVALIASALSIVTKRHSVLAATLLSAVLFSFVLLISVPNLVASPGDRFVLAVLLRDSSFSGGALACALARATDWPKRRLNSMTIVVRYVMGVASLVFGIEHF
;
A
#
# COMPACT_ATOMS: atom_id res chain seq x y z
N MET A 1 -7.44 13.03 -72.52
CA MET A 1 -7.36 14.40 -71.97
C MET A 1 -7.58 14.34 -70.46
N VAL A 2 -6.57 14.76 -69.69
CA VAL A 2 -6.66 15.64 -68.49
C VAL A 2 -7.59 15.16 -67.34
N ALA A 3 -7.09 14.60 -66.22
CA ALA A 3 -6.41 15.21 -65.06
C ALA A 3 -7.34 15.92 -64.04
N GLY A 4 -7.16 15.57 -62.75
CA GLY A 4 -7.56 16.33 -61.54
C GLY A 4 -9.03 16.24 -61.14
N GLY A 5 -9.46 16.03 -59.89
CA GLY A 5 -8.80 16.09 -58.59
C GLY A 5 -9.71 16.84 -57.61
N SER A 6 -10.15 16.19 -56.52
CA SER A 6 -10.74 16.71 -55.26
C SER A 6 -11.71 15.63 -54.73
N GLY A 7 -11.68 15.07 -53.52
CA GLY A 7 -11.28 15.53 -52.19
C GLY A 7 -12.31 14.89 -51.21
N PHE A 8 -11.92 14.61 -49.96
CA PHE A 8 -12.70 13.92 -48.89
C PHE A 8 -12.87 12.40 -49.10
N PHE A 9 -12.19 11.48 -48.40
CA PHE A 9 -11.83 11.43 -46.98
C PHE A 9 -10.42 10.84 -46.80
N ALA A 10 -9.48 11.66 -46.32
CA ALA A 10 -8.23 11.20 -45.75
C ALA A 10 -8.42 11.01 -44.24
N PHE A 11 -8.11 9.81 -43.74
CA PHE A 11 -7.79 9.61 -42.33
C PHE A 11 -6.37 10.12 -42.12
N ASP A 12 -6.23 11.30 -41.53
CA ASP A 12 -4.94 11.85 -41.10
C ASP A 12 -4.38 11.00 -39.95
N LEU A 13 -3.32 10.25 -40.25
CA LEU A 13 -2.37 9.74 -39.26
C LEU A 13 -1.40 10.87 -38.92
N PRO A 14 -1.41 11.44 -37.70
CA PRO A 14 -0.33 12.32 -37.29
C PRO A 14 0.92 11.47 -37.06
N THR A 15 1.88 11.61 -37.96
CA THR A 15 3.27 11.19 -37.80
C THR A 15 3.83 11.74 -36.48
N MET A 16 4.00 10.87 -35.48
CA MET A 16 4.82 11.18 -34.30
C MET A 16 6.26 11.38 -34.78
N LYS A 17 6.63 12.64 -34.99
CA LYS A 17 8.02 13.05 -35.07
C LYS A 17 8.61 12.88 -33.67
N PHE A 18 9.45 11.87 -33.47
CA PHE A 18 10.36 11.84 -32.32
C PHE A 18 11.37 12.98 -32.50
N PRO A 19 11.37 14.02 -31.65
CA PRO A 19 12.44 15.01 -31.71
C PRO A 19 13.74 14.34 -31.25
N LEU A 20 14.76 14.41 -32.09
CA LEU A 20 16.17 14.07 -31.84
C LEU A 20 16.82 15.00 -30.78
N GLY A 21 16.14 15.21 -29.65
CA GLY A 21 16.64 15.90 -28.46
C GLY A 21 17.08 14.91 -27.38
N CYS A 22 17.76 13.83 -27.79
CA CYS A 22 18.11 12.68 -26.94
C CYS A 22 19.47 12.81 -26.23
N LEU A 23 20.01 14.01 -25.98
CA LEU A 23 21.32 14.16 -25.32
C LEU A 23 21.43 15.35 -24.35
N ALA A 24 20.35 15.70 -23.65
CA ALA A 24 20.43 16.72 -22.60
C ALA A 24 19.32 16.65 -21.53
N GLN A 25 19.05 15.50 -20.91
CA GLN A 25 18.34 15.50 -19.61
C GLN A 25 18.89 14.46 -18.61
N PRO A 26 20.10 14.64 -18.04
CA PRO A 26 20.44 14.00 -16.77
C PRO A 26 20.00 14.82 -15.54
N VAL A 27 19.39 16.01 -15.72
CA VAL A 27 19.11 16.95 -14.62
C VAL A 27 17.60 17.09 -14.30
N ALA A 28 16.70 16.69 -15.20
CA ALA A 28 15.25 16.77 -14.97
C ALA A 28 14.69 15.62 -14.10
N ALA A 29 15.50 14.61 -13.77
CA ALA A 29 15.08 13.45 -12.98
C ALA A 29 14.89 13.73 -11.47
N PHE A 30 15.16 14.96 -11.00
CA PHE A 30 15.23 15.27 -9.56
C PHE A 30 14.09 16.14 -9.01
N LEU A 31 13.05 16.43 -9.79
CA LEU A 31 11.85 17.09 -9.29
C LEU A 31 10.70 16.08 -9.23
N ILE A 32 10.57 15.40 -8.08
CA ILE A 32 9.40 14.57 -7.79
C ILE A 32 8.15 15.42 -8.07
N PRO A 33 7.24 15.02 -8.97
CA PRO A 33 6.01 15.75 -9.23
C PRO A 33 5.32 16.07 -7.92
N GLY A 34 4.83 17.31 -7.72
CA GLY A 34 4.32 17.74 -6.41
C GLY A 34 3.25 16.82 -5.79
N LYS A 35 2.52 16.05 -6.62
CA LYS A 35 1.58 15.01 -6.18
C LYS A 35 2.27 13.76 -5.61
N ALA A 36 3.37 13.33 -6.22
CA ALA A 36 4.15 12.18 -5.78
C ALA A 36 5.02 12.51 -4.54
N PHE A 37 5.32 13.80 -4.31
CA PHE A 37 6.12 14.22 -3.15
C PHE A 37 5.47 13.84 -1.80
N TRP A 38 4.16 14.04 -1.66
CA TRP A 38 3.47 13.90 -0.37
C TRP A 38 3.47 12.46 0.20
N PRO A 39 3.21 11.40 -0.59
CA PRO A 39 3.35 10.03 -0.10
C PRO A 39 4.77 9.69 0.35
N TYR A 40 5.80 10.07 -0.42
CA TYR A 40 7.20 9.85 -0.02
C TYR A 40 7.56 10.63 1.24
N PHE A 41 7.11 11.87 1.35
CA PHE A 41 7.30 12.70 2.53
C PHE A 41 6.66 12.05 3.78
N ALA A 42 5.41 11.58 3.67
CA ALA A 42 4.74 10.88 4.77
C ALA A 42 5.51 9.62 5.21
N GLY A 43 5.97 8.81 4.24
CA GLY A 43 6.80 7.63 4.50
C GLY A 43 8.13 7.99 5.20
N ALA A 44 8.82 9.04 4.72
CA ALA A 44 10.08 9.50 5.30
C ALA A 44 9.90 10.02 6.74
N VAL A 45 8.83 10.78 7.01
CA VAL A 45 8.50 11.26 8.37
C VAL A 45 8.30 10.09 9.31
N ILE A 46 7.53 9.07 8.92
CA ILE A 46 7.30 7.88 9.74
C ILE A 46 8.58 7.07 9.95
N LEU A 47 9.42 6.94 8.92
CA LEU A 47 10.74 6.31 9.04
C LEU A 47 11.63 7.04 10.05
N ILE A 48 11.71 8.37 9.98
CA ILE A 48 12.52 9.19 10.91
C ILE A 48 12.00 9.03 12.34
N ILE A 49 10.68 9.16 12.55
CA ILE A 49 10.08 8.96 13.89
C ILE A 49 10.40 7.56 14.41
N GLY A 50 10.29 6.54 13.56
CA GLY A 50 10.59 5.16 13.92
C GLY A 50 12.04 4.92 14.29
N LEU A 51 12.97 5.45 13.50
CA LEU A 51 14.40 5.33 13.77
C LEU A 51 14.77 6.04 15.07
N VAL A 52 14.28 7.26 15.29
CA VAL A 52 14.49 8.00 16.55
C VAL A 52 13.96 7.20 17.74
N ARG A 53 12.78 6.57 17.63
CA ARG A 53 12.23 5.74 18.71
C ARG A 53 13.04 4.48 18.97
N ILE A 54 13.52 3.81 17.92
CA ILE A 54 14.35 2.61 18.01
C ILE A 54 15.70 2.92 18.68
N VAL A 55 16.36 4.00 18.28
CA VAL A 55 17.64 4.45 18.86
C VAL A 55 17.45 4.85 20.32
N ARG A 56 16.43 5.68 20.64
CA ARG A 56 16.14 6.09 22.02
C ARG A 56 15.77 4.93 22.94
N ALA A 57 15.13 3.89 22.40
CA ALA A 57 14.78 2.69 23.15
C ALA A 57 15.93 1.67 23.25
N LYS A 58 17.14 2.00 22.74
CA LYS A 58 18.29 1.09 22.65
C LYS A 58 17.97 -0.25 21.96
N ALA A 59 16.92 -0.27 21.13
CA ALA A 59 16.43 -1.50 20.51
C ALA A 59 17.43 -2.08 19.48
N LEU A 60 18.39 -1.27 19.01
CA LEU A 60 19.50 -1.70 18.15
C LEU A 60 20.61 -2.45 18.90
N GLU A 61 20.64 -2.39 20.24
CA GLU A 61 21.57 -3.15 21.07
C GLU A 61 21.15 -4.62 21.19
N ALA A 62 19.93 -4.97 20.76
CA ALA A 62 19.46 -6.35 20.69
C ALA A 62 20.39 -7.20 19.79
N ARG A 63 20.62 -8.47 20.13
CA ARG A 63 21.55 -9.33 19.36
C ARG A 63 20.82 -10.13 18.27
N GLY A 64 21.49 -10.31 17.13
CA GLY A 64 21.02 -11.15 16.03
C GLY A 64 19.67 -10.73 15.45
N ILE A 65 18.78 -11.71 15.23
CA ILE A 65 17.46 -11.53 14.62
C ILE A 65 16.55 -10.56 15.38
N ASN A 66 16.81 -10.34 16.67
CA ASN A 66 16.03 -9.41 17.49
C ASN A 66 16.13 -7.96 16.99
N LYS A 67 17.23 -7.58 16.33
CA LYS A 67 17.34 -6.27 15.65
C LYS A 67 16.33 -6.15 14.51
N ALA A 68 16.21 -7.19 13.68
CA ALA A 68 15.26 -7.22 12.58
C ALA A 68 13.81 -7.17 13.08
N VAL A 69 13.51 -7.90 14.17
CA VAL A 69 12.20 -7.87 14.82
C VAL A 69 11.87 -6.45 15.34
N ALA A 70 12.85 -5.72 15.87
CA ALA A 70 12.64 -4.35 16.33
C ALA A 70 12.31 -3.37 15.19
N LEU A 71 12.78 -3.63 13.97
CA LEU A 71 12.54 -2.80 12.79
C LEU A 71 11.20 -3.10 12.09
N GLY A 72 10.67 -4.32 12.25
CA GLY A 72 9.44 -4.78 11.59
C GLY A 72 8.27 -3.78 11.67
N PRO A 73 7.91 -3.26 12.87
CA PRO A 73 6.81 -2.29 13.00
C PRO A 73 7.05 -0.97 12.24
N VAL A 74 8.31 -0.52 12.11
CA VAL A 74 8.65 0.69 11.36
C VAL A 74 8.48 0.44 9.87
N PHE A 75 9.02 -0.66 9.36
CA PHE A 75 8.87 -1.04 7.95
C PHE A 75 7.41 -1.29 7.56
N PHE A 76 6.60 -1.82 8.48
CA PHE A 76 5.17 -1.97 8.26
C PHE A 76 4.41 -0.64 8.24
N ALA A 77 4.79 0.31 9.10
CA ALA A 77 4.12 1.61 9.20
C ALA A 77 4.38 2.54 8.00
N ILE A 78 5.53 2.44 7.34
CA ILE A 78 5.89 3.26 6.18
C ILE A 78 4.86 3.16 5.04
N PRO A 79 4.54 1.97 4.48
CA PRO A 79 3.56 1.86 3.40
C PRO A 79 2.16 2.31 3.84
N MET A 80 1.80 2.14 5.12
CA MET A 80 0.52 2.65 5.63
C MET A 80 0.44 4.17 5.56
N ALA A 81 1.54 4.86 5.85
CA ALA A 81 1.60 6.32 5.73
C ALA A 81 1.58 6.80 4.28
N VAL A 82 2.28 6.08 3.39
CA VAL A 82 2.29 6.35 1.94
C VAL A 82 0.88 6.19 1.38
N PHE A 83 0.23 5.03 1.57
CA PHE A 83 -1.15 4.83 1.10
C PHE A 83 -2.13 5.78 1.77
N GLY A 84 -1.94 6.08 3.05
CA GLY A 84 -2.75 7.08 3.76
C GLY A 84 -2.68 8.45 3.10
N ALA A 85 -1.49 8.89 2.67
CA ALA A 85 -1.32 10.14 1.94
C ALA A 85 -1.95 10.09 0.54
N ASP A 86 -1.88 8.96 -0.18
CA ASP A 86 -2.51 8.80 -1.50
C ASP A 86 -4.02 9.03 -1.48
N HIS A 87 -4.70 8.72 -0.36
CA HIS A 87 -6.13 9.01 -0.19
C HIS A 87 -6.45 10.50 -0.22
N PHE A 88 -5.49 11.39 0.10
CA PHE A 88 -5.67 12.85 0.03
C PHE A 88 -5.22 13.44 -1.31
N ILE A 89 -4.28 12.80 -1.99
CA ILE A 89 -3.72 13.28 -3.27
C ILE A 89 -4.61 12.90 -4.45
N ALA A 90 -5.16 11.68 -4.44
CA ALA A 90 -6.00 11.17 -5.52
C ALA A 90 -7.40 10.72 -5.03
N PRO A 91 -8.12 11.50 -4.20
CA PRO A 91 -9.33 11.05 -3.53
C PRO A 91 -10.44 10.64 -4.50
N ARG A 92 -10.53 11.32 -5.65
CA ARG A 92 -11.51 11.01 -6.71
C ARG A 92 -11.23 9.67 -7.39
N PHE A 93 -9.95 9.33 -7.59
CA PHE A 93 -9.57 8.03 -8.14
C PHE A 93 -9.85 6.94 -7.10
N VAL A 94 -9.45 7.12 -5.84
CA VAL A 94 -9.72 6.12 -4.80
C VAL A 94 -11.24 5.94 -4.60
N ALA A 95 -12.03 6.99 -4.75
CA ALA A 95 -13.49 6.91 -4.67
C ALA A 95 -14.12 6.03 -5.76
N THR A 96 -13.45 5.79 -6.91
CA THR A 96 -13.97 4.86 -7.93
C THR A 96 -13.79 3.40 -7.54
N ILE A 97 -12.96 3.12 -6.53
CA ILE A 97 -12.69 1.76 -6.02
C ILE A 97 -13.74 1.37 -4.95
N VAL A 98 -14.35 2.36 -4.30
CA VAL A 98 -15.41 2.12 -3.30
C VAL A 98 -16.63 1.50 -3.99
N PRO A 99 -17.17 0.36 -3.48
CA PRO A 99 -18.34 -0.28 -4.06
C PRO A 99 -19.53 0.66 -4.18
N SER A 100 -20.23 0.61 -5.32
CA SER A 100 -21.29 1.56 -5.70
C SER A 100 -22.50 1.61 -4.78
N TRP A 101 -22.71 0.58 -3.96
CA TRP A 101 -23.79 0.49 -2.98
C TRP A 101 -23.50 1.26 -1.69
N ILE A 102 -22.27 1.72 -1.47
CA ILE A 102 -21.89 2.52 -0.29
C ILE A 102 -22.11 3.99 -0.62
N PRO A 103 -22.91 4.77 0.14
CA PRO A 103 -23.01 6.20 -0.09
C PRO A 103 -21.77 6.96 0.41
N TRP A 104 -21.62 8.23 -0.03
CA TRP A 104 -20.58 9.15 0.41
C TRP A 104 -19.13 8.64 0.22
N HIS A 105 -18.80 8.17 -0.99
CA HIS A 105 -17.47 7.57 -1.28
C HIS A 105 -16.29 8.42 -0.79
N LEU A 106 -16.32 9.73 -1.04
CA LEU A 106 -15.23 10.63 -0.62
C LEU A 106 -15.05 10.69 0.89
N PHE A 107 -16.14 10.61 1.67
CA PHE A 107 -16.06 10.57 3.13
C PHE A 107 -15.25 9.34 3.58
N TRP A 108 -15.57 8.16 3.04
CA TRP A 108 -14.85 6.92 3.36
C TRP A 108 -13.39 6.97 2.92
N VAL A 109 -13.09 7.54 1.75
CA VAL A 109 -11.72 7.73 1.27
C VAL A 109 -10.90 8.56 2.27
N TYR A 110 -11.40 9.70 2.71
CA TYR A 110 -10.68 10.51 3.69
C TYR A 110 -10.59 9.84 5.06
N LEU A 111 -11.66 9.19 5.52
CA LEU A 111 -11.66 8.46 6.79
C LEU A 111 -10.59 7.36 6.82
N VAL A 112 -10.49 6.57 5.75
CA VAL A 112 -9.49 5.52 5.61
C VAL A 112 -8.10 6.12 5.53
N GLY A 113 -7.90 7.21 4.77
CA GLY A 113 -6.64 7.94 4.72
C GLY A 113 -6.16 8.39 6.11
N VAL A 114 -7.04 8.99 6.91
CA VAL A 114 -6.74 9.36 8.31
C VAL A 114 -6.42 8.13 9.15
N ALA A 115 -7.23 7.07 9.05
CA ALA A 115 -7.04 5.85 9.83
C ALA A 115 -5.69 5.16 9.53
N LEU A 116 -5.26 5.16 8.27
CA LEU A 116 -3.97 4.61 7.84
C LEU A 116 -2.80 5.40 8.45
N ILE A 117 -2.82 6.73 8.35
CA ILE A 117 -1.78 7.60 8.93
C ILE A 117 -1.76 7.50 10.46
N ALA A 118 -2.94 7.53 11.10
CA ALA A 118 -3.06 7.39 12.55
C ALA A 118 -2.54 6.05 13.04
N SER A 119 -2.82 4.96 12.30
CA SER A 119 -2.31 3.63 12.63
C SER A 119 -0.80 3.54 12.46
N ALA A 120 -0.23 4.10 11.38
CA ALA A 120 1.21 4.16 11.18
C ALA A 120 1.90 4.87 12.37
N LEU A 121 1.38 6.03 12.77
CA LEU A 121 1.92 6.78 13.89
C LEU A 121 1.76 6.04 15.21
N SER A 122 0.61 5.41 15.46
CA SER A 122 0.34 4.62 16.67
C SER A 122 1.27 3.41 16.82
N ILE A 123 1.49 2.67 15.73
CA ILE A 123 2.37 1.49 15.70
C ILE A 123 3.81 1.90 16.04
N VAL A 124 4.31 2.97 15.42
CA VAL A 124 5.69 3.45 15.62
C VAL A 124 5.88 4.10 17.00
N THR A 125 4.94 4.94 17.43
CA THR A 125 5.04 5.62 18.73
C THR A 125 4.81 4.69 19.91
N LYS A 126 4.23 3.50 19.66
CA LYS A 126 3.85 2.49 20.65
C LYS A 126 2.62 2.86 21.48
N ARG A 127 1.88 3.91 21.12
CA ARG A 127 0.71 4.41 21.87
C ARG A 127 -0.59 3.88 21.27
N HIS A 128 -1.39 3.16 22.05
CA HIS A 128 -2.60 2.46 21.59
C HIS A 128 -2.37 1.51 20.40
N SER A 129 -1.14 1.01 20.26
CA SER A 129 -0.70 0.24 19.08
C SER A 129 -1.48 -1.04 18.86
N VAL A 130 -1.94 -1.71 19.94
CA VAL A 130 -2.74 -2.95 19.81
C VAL A 130 -4.07 -2.62 19.17
N LEU A 131 -4.82 -1.65 19.74
CA LEU A 131 -6.09 -1.20 19.21
C LEU A 131 -5.96 -0.71 17.76
N ALA A 132 -5.01 0.18 17.48
CA ALA A 132 -4.81 0.72 16.15
C ALA A 132 -4.48 -0.38 15.13
N ALA A 133 -3.57 -1.31 15.47
CA ALA A 133 -3.20 -2.40 14.58
C ALA A 133 -4.35 -3.42 14.38
N THR A 134 -5.17 -3.69 15.41
CA THR A 134 -6.37 -4.53 15.25
C THR A 134 -7.42 -3.89 14.35
N LEU A 135 -7.68 -2.59 14.51
CA LEU A 135 -8.63 -1.86 13.68
C LEU A 135 -8.13 -1.75 12.24
N LEU A 136 -6.84 -1.46 12.06
CA LEU A 136 -6.20 -1.44 10.75
C LEU A 136 -6.33 -2.81 10.06
N SER A 137 -6.04 -3.90 10.78
CA SER A 137 -6.19 -5.26 10.25
C SER A 137 -7.63 -5.53 9.82
N ALA A 138 -8.61 -5.14 10.64
CA ALA A 138 -10.02 -5.31 10.33
C ALA A 138 -10.44 -4.52 9.09
N VAL A 139 -10.04 -3.24 8.98
CA VAL A 139 -10.35 -2.39 7.81
C VAL A 139 -9.74 -2.97 6.53
N LEU A 140 -8.46 -3.36 6.57
CA LEU A 140 -7.79 -3.95 5.41
C LEU A 140 -8.39 -5.31 5.04
N PHE A 141 -8.79 -6.12 6.03
CA PHE A 141 -9.47 -7.38 5.78
C PHE A 141 -10.85 -7.17 5.14
N SER A 142 -11.59 -6.14 5.55
CA SER A 142 -12.83 -5.77 4.89
C SER A 142 -12.61 -5.39 3.43
N PHE A 143 -11.51 -4.72 3.07
CA PHE A 143 -11.18 -4.46 1.66
C PHE A 143 -10.87 -5.73 0.88
N VAL A 144 -10.15 -6.67 1.48
CA VAL A 144 -9.93 -7.99 0.88
C VAL A 144 -11.27 -8.66 0.54
N LEU A 145 -12.21 -8.69 1.49
CA LEU A 145 -13.50 -9.36 1.30
C LEU A 145 -14.44 -8.61 0.34
N LEU A 146 -14.51 -7.28 0.43
CA LEU A 146 -15.50 -6.48 -0.27
C LEU A 146 -15.04 -5.99 -1.64
N ILE A 147 -13.73 -5.95 -1.89
CA ILE A 147 -13.13 -5.39 -3.10
C ILE A 147 -12.27 -6.44 -3.79
N SER A 148 -11.22 -6.93 -3.12
CA SER A 148 -10.19 -7.74 -3.78
C SER A 148 -10.68 -9.14 -4.17
N VAL A 149 -11.50 -9.80 -3.33
CA VAL A 149 -12.09 -11.11 -3.62
C VAL A 149 -13.11 -11.02 -4.78
N PRO A 150 -14.10 -10.10 -4.77
CA PRO A 150 -15.02 -9.93 -5.90
C PRO A 150 -14.30 -9.63 -7.22
N ASN A 151 -13.25 -8.78 -7.18
CA ASN A 151 -12.46 -8.48 -8.38
C ASN A 151 -11.77 -9.74 -8.93
N LEU A 152 -11.21 -10.60 -8.06
CA LEU A 152 -10.59 -11.85 -8.52
C LEU A 152 -11.63 -12.82 -9.07
N VAL A 153 -12.80 -12.93 -8.44
CA VAL A 153 -13.89 -13.78 -8.96
C VAL A 153 -14.36 -13.31 -10.33
N ALA A 154 -14.43 -11.99 -10.54
CA ALA A 154 -14.79 -11.42 -11.84
C ALA A 154 -13.69 -11.57 -12.91
N SER A 155 -12.43 -11.73 -12.52
CA SER A 155 -11.28 -11.82 -13.44
C SER A 155 -10.19 -12.78 -12.91
N PRO A 156 -10.45 -14.09 -12.87
CA PRO A 156 -9.60 -15.07 -12.18
C PRO A 156 -8.24 -15.30 -12.85
N GLY A 157 -8.07 -14.91 -14.11
CA GLY A 157 -6.80 -14.99 -14.85
C GLY A 157 -5.93 -13.73 -14.75
N ASP A 158 -6.43 -12.67 -14.11
CA ASP A 158 -5.69 -11.41 -14.01
C ASP A 158 -4.68 -11.47 -12.84
N ARG A 159 -3.41 -11.63 -13.20
CA ARG A 159 -2.29 -11.65 -12.25
C ARG A 159 -2.18 -10.36 -11.45
N PHE A 160 -2.54 -9.21 -12.02
CA PHE A 160 -2.53 -7.95 -11.28
C PHE A 160 -3.59 -7.95 -10.17
N VAL A 161 -4.79 -8.45 -10.45
CA VAL A 161 -5.86 -8.58 -9.45
C VAL A 161 -5.47 -9.58 -8.35
N LEU A 162 -4.84 -10.70 -8.72
CA LEU A 162 -4.31 -11.66 -7.75
C LEU A 162 -3.22 -11.04 -6.87
N ALA A 163 -2.26 -10.31 -7.45
CA ALA A 163 -1.23 -9.59 -6.73
C ALA A 163 -1.82 -8.59 -5.73
N VAL A 164 -2.85 -7.83 -6.14
CA VAL A 164 -3.57 -6.89 -5.27
C VAL A 164 -4.23 -7.61 -4.08
N LEU A 165 -4.93 -8.72 -4.33
CA LEU A 165 -5.54 -9.53 -3.27
C LEU A 165 -4.51 -10.04 -2.26
N LEU A 166 -3.39 -10.60 -2.74
CA LEU A 166 -2.34 -11.17 -1.89
C LEU A 166 -1.61 -10.09 -1.10
N ARG A 167 -1.35 -8.94 -1.72
CA ARG A 167 -0.79 -7.75 -1.06
C ARG A 167 -1.69 -7.28 0.08
N ASP A 168 -2.99 -7.09 -0.19
CA ASP A 168 -3.93 -6.55 0.80
C ASP A 168 -4.15 -7.54 1.96
N SER A 169 -4.20 -8.84 1.65
CA SER A 169 -4.23 -9.91 2.65
C SER A 169 -2.98 -9.90 3.54
N SER A 170 -1.80 -9.67 2.93
CA SER A 170 -0.53 -9.57 3.65
C SER A 170 -0.47 -8.33 4.55
N PHE A 171 -1.01 -7.17 4.10
CA PHE A 171 -1.07 -5.99 4.96
C PHE A 171 -2.04 -6.17 6.13
N SER A 172 -3.21 -6.78 5.90
CA SER A 172 -4.13 -7.11 6.98
C SER A 172 -3.50 -8.07 7.99
N GLY A 173 -2.82 -9.12 7.52
CA GLY A 173 -2.06 -10.06 8.36
C GLY A 173 -0.92 -9.38 9.13
N GLY A 174 -0.14 -8.52 8.47
CA GLY A 174 0.95 -7.77 9.08
C GLY A 174 0.48 -6.81 10.18
N ALA A 175 -0.67 -6.16 9.99
CA ALA A 175 -1.31 -5.35 11.03
C ALA A 175 -1.71 -6.22 12.23
N LEU A 176 -2.30 -7.40 11.96
CA LEU A 176 -2.66 -8.34 13.03
C LEU A 176 -1.43 -8.85 13.79
N ALA A 177 -0.33 -9.18 13.09
CA ALA A 177 0.94 -9.55 13.72
C ALA A 177 1.46 -8.44 14.64
N CYS A 178 1.38 -7.18 14.21
CA CYS A 178 1.78 -6.04 15.04
C CYS A 178 0.93 -5.93 16.32
N ALA A 179 -0.37 -6.23 16.24
CA ALA A 179 -1.23 -6.29 17.43
C ALA A 179 -0.86 -7.46 18.35
N LEU A 180 -0.76 -8.67 17.79
CA LEU A 180 -0.49 -9.91 18.52
C LEU A 180 0.87 -9.88 19.23
N ALA A 181 1.89 -9.28 18.62
CA ALA A 181 3.22 -9.14 19.22
C ALA A 181 3.23 -8.27 20.50
N ARG A 182 2.13 -7.57 20.79
CA ARG A 182 2.06 -6.54 21.82
C ARG A 182 0.83 -6.68 22.73
N ALA A 183 -0.05 -7.62 22.43
CA ALA A 183 -1.21 -7.94 23.24
C ALA A 183 -0.77 -8.76 24.46
N THR A 184 -0.99 -8.23 25.66
CA THR A 184 -0.63 -8.88 26.93
C THR A 184 -1.83 -9.50 27.64
N ASP A 185 -3.02 -9.06 27.28
CA ASP A 185 -4.32 -9.39 27.88
C ASP A 185 -5.07 -10.51 27.16
N TRP A 186 -4.60 -10.95 25.99
CA TRP A 186 -5.29 -11.95 25.17
C TRP A 186 -4.94 -13.39 25.59
N PRO A 187 -5.90 -14.34 25.53
CA PRO A 187 -5.63 -15.74 25.86
C PRO A 187 -4.55 -16.36 24.95
N LYS A 188 -3.55 -17.05 25.55
CA LYS A 188 -2.43 -17.67 24.82
C LYS A 188 -2.87 -18.58 23.66
N ARG A 189 -3.94 -19.35 23.84
CA ARG A 189 -4.51 -20.20 22.78
C ARG A 189 -4.92 -19.38 21.56
N ARG A 190 -5.60 -18.24 21.77
CA ARG A 190 -6.03 -17.33 20.71
C ARG A 190 -4.83 -16.70 20.01
N LEU A 191 -3.84 -16.23 20.78
CA LEU A 191 -2.60 -15.67 20.23
C LEU A 191 -1.88 -16.67 19.30
N ASN A 192 -1.72 -17.92 19.74
CA ASN A 192 -1.04 -18.95 18.95
C ASN A 192 -1.78 -19.26 17.65
N SER A 193 -3.10 -19.50 17.72
CA SER A 193 -3.90 -19.78 16.53
C SER A 193 -3.86 -18.62 15.52
N MET A 194 -4.04 -17.38 15.97
CA MET A 194 -4.01 -16.21 15.09
C MET A 194 -2.62 -15.98 14.49
N THR A 195 -1.56 -16.22 15.26
CA THR A 195 -0.18 -16.12 14.77
C THR A 195 0.10 -17.13 13.65
N ILE A 196 -0.41 -18.36 13.79
CA ILE A 196 -0.30 -19.40 12.76
C ILE A 196 -1.00 -18.94 11.47
N VAL A 197 -2.24 -18.44 11.59
CA VAL A 197 -3.01 -17.94 10.43
C VAL A 197 -2.25 -16.83 9.70
N VAL A 198 -1.75 -15.83 10.43
CA VAL A 198 -1.00 -14.71 9.82
C VAL A 198 0.25 -15.20 9.09
N ARG A 199 0.98 -16.15 9.67
CA ARG A 199 2.18 -16.73 9.03
C ARG A 199 1.84 -17.46 7.74
N TYR A 200 0.75 -18.22 7.72
CA TYR A 200 0.30 -18.89 6.50
C TYR A 200 -0.09 -17.88 5.42
N VAL A 201 -0.86 -16.84 5.75
CA VAL A 201 -1.27 -15.80 4.80
C VAL A 201 -0.04 -15.13 4.17
N MET A 202 0.93 -14.69 4.98
CA MET A 202 2.13 -14.02 4.49
C MET A 202 3.05 -14.98 3.70
N GLY A 203 3.18 -16.23 4.16
CA GLY A 203 3.99 -17.25 3.50
C GLY A 203 3.46 -17.62 2.12
N VAL A 204 2.14 -17.85 2.02
CA VAL A 204 1.48 -18.15 0.74
C VAL A 204 1.61 -16.98 -0.22
N ALA A 205 1.34 -15.75 0.22
CA ALA A 205 1.50 -14.57 -0.62
C ALA A 205 2.92 -14.44 -1.18
N SER A 206 3.94 -14.64 -0.33
CA SER A 206 5.35 -14.55 -0.74
C SER A 206 5.73 -15.62 -1.76
N LEU A 207 5.22 -16.86 -1.60
CA LEU A 207 5.45 -17.95 -2.54
C LEU A 207 4.82 -17.67 -3.91
N VAL A 208 3.57 -17.22 -3.93
CA VAL A 208 2.87 -16.91 -5.20
C VAL A 208 3.56 -15.76 -5.92
N PHE A 209 3.92 -14.69 -5.22
CA PHE A 209 4.70 -13.60 -5.82
C PHE A 209 6.04 -14.07 -6.39
N GLY A 210 6.72 -15.01 -5.70
CA GLY A 210 7.92 -15.64 -6.21
C GLY A 210 7.67 -16.37 -7.53
N ILE A 211 6.62 -17.19 -7.61
CA ILE A 211 6.28 -17.95 -8.83
C ILE A 211 5.89 -17.01 -9.99
N GLU A 212 5.19 -15.91 -9.73
CA GLU A 212 4.74 -15.02 -10.81
C GLU A 212 5.87 -14.23 -11.48
N HIS A 213 7.01 -14.06 -10.81
CA HIS A 213 8.12 -13.21 -11.29
C HIS A 213 9.30 -14.00 -11.91
N PHE A 214 9.24 -15.33 -11.95
CA PHE A 214 10.24 -16.22 -12.58
C PHE A 214 9.57 -17.14 -13.61
#